data_AF-A0AAU0UQR3-F1
#
_entry.id   AF-A0AAU0UQR3-F1
#
_cell.length_a   1.000
_cell.length_b   1.000
_cell.length_c   1.000
_cell.angle_alpha   90.00
_cell.angle_beta   90.00
_cell.angle_gamma   90.00
#
_symmetry.space_group_name_H-M   'P 1'
#
loop_
_entity.id
_entity.type
_entity.pdbx_description
1 polymer ?
#
loop_
_entity_poly.entity_id
_entity_poly.type
_entity_poly.pdbx_seq_one_letter_code
_entity_poly.pdbx_strand_id
1 'polypeptide(L)'
;MEKLLMKVLDGNFKTTHHISEELKMEYPEEFNDALEDYREQHDFSTCSTYMSPLMLVGGVLSRMLEEERVERCQLDGENAWRKKSPGRIRSV
;
A
#
# COMPACT_ATOMS: atom_id res chain seq x y z
N MET A 1 5.33 6.83 4.33
CA MET A 1 4.36 5.86 3.75
C MET A 1 4.48 4.42 4.25
N GLU A 2 5.59 3.70 4.02
CA GLU A 2 5.67 2.24 4.35
C GLU A 2 5.32 1.89 5.81
N LYS A 3 5.75 2.73 6.76
CA LYS A 3 5.43 2.53 8.18
C LYS A 3 3.92 2.57 8.44
N LEU A 4 3.18 3.41 7.71
CA LEU A 4 1.72 3.49 7.81
C LEU A 4 1.07 2.24 7.22
N LEU A 5 1.52 1.80 6.04
CA LEU A 5 1.05 0.55 5.43
C LEU A 5 1.29 -0.65 6.35
N MET A 6 2.44 -0.73 7.01
CA MET A 6 2.71 -1.81 7.97
C MET A 6 1.82 -1.81 9.21
N LYS A 7 1.25 -0.65 9.58
CA LYS A 7 0.23 -0.56 10.65
C LYS A 7 -1.13 -1.02 10.15
N VAL A 8 -1.54 -0.56 8.96
CA VAL A 8 -2.84 -0.85 8.35
C VAL A 8 -2.95 -2.31 7.88
N LEU A 9 -1.86 -2.91 7.45
CA LEU A 9 -1.80 -4.29 6.96
C LEU A 9 -1.66 -5.35 8.08
N ASP A 10 -1.76 -4.96 9.35
CA ASP A 10 -1.70 -5.90 10.45
C ASP A 10 -3.00 -6.72 10.51
N GLY A 11 -2.87 -8.06 10.52
CA GLY A 11 -4.01 -8.97 10.54
C GLY A 11 -4.41 -9.55 9.17
N ASN A 12 -5.65 -9.31 8.75
CA ASN A 12 -6.27 -9.95 7.59
C ASN A 12 -5.86 -9.30 6.25
N PHE A 13 -6.10 -10.01 5.15
CA PHE A 13 -5.93 -9.45 3.81
C PHE A 13 -6.91 -8.30 3.56
N LYS A 14 -6.40 -7.20 2.99
CA LYS A 14 -7.16 -6.00 2.65
C LYS A 14 -6.90 -5.59 1.20
N THR A 15 -7.94 -5.16 0.48
CA THR A 15 -7.77 -4.67 -0.89
C THR A 15 -7.04 -3.33 -0.90
N THR A 16 -6.40 -2.99 -2.01
CA THR A 16 -5.75 -1.68 -2.20
C THR A 16 -6.71 -0.52 -1.91
N HIS A 17 -7.98 -0.68 -2.29
CA HIS A 17 -9.03 0.29 -2.01
C HIS A 17 -9.26 0.47 -0.50
N HIS A 18 -9.51 -0.63 0.21
CA HIS A 18 -9.75 -0.58 1.66
C HIS A 18 -8.55 0.02 2.41
N ILE A 19 -7.32 -0.38 2.04
CA ILE A 19 -6.09 0.19 2.62
C ILE A 19 -6.03 1.70 2.41
N SER A 20 -6.36 2.17 1.20
CA SER A 20 -6.34 3.61 0.91
C SER A 20 -7.38 4.38 1.70
N GLU A 21 -8.57 3.82 1.95
CA GLU A 21 -9.62 4.45 2.75
C GLU A 21 -9.25 4.50 4.24
N GLU A 22 -8.69 3.40 4.79
CA GLU A 22 -8.18 3.39 6.17
C GLU A 22 -7.09 4.44 6.38
N LEU A 23 -6.15 4.58 5.42
CA LEU A 23 -5.10 5.59 5.49
C LEU A 23 -5.65 7.02 5.45
N LYS A 24 -6.64 7.30 4.60
CA LYS A 24 -7.30 8.62 4.56
C LYS A 24 -8.04 8.93 5.84
N MET A 25 -8.62 7.92 6.50
CA MET A 25 -9.43 8.12 7.70
C MET A 25 -8.58 8.22 8.97
N GLU A 26 -7.58 7.35 9.12
CA GLU A 26 -6.76 7.26 10.33
C GLU A 26 -5.50 8.15 10.28
N TYR A 27 -4.96 8.40 9.08
CA TYR A 27 -3.71 9.15 8.88
C TYR A 27 -3.81 10.16 7.73
N PRO A 28 -4.82 11.06 7.74
CA PRO A 28 -5.09 11.97 6.62
C PRO A 28 -3.91 12.89 6.28
N GLU A 29 -3.22 13.43 7.28
CA GLU A 29 -2.09 14.35 7.08
C GLU A 29 -0.90 13.61 6.48
N GLU A 30 -0.42 12.54 7.13
CA GLU A 30 0.75 11.80 6.63
C GLU A 30 0.48 11.10 5.29
N PHE A 31 -0.77 10.76 5.00
CA PHE A 31 -1.16 10.21 3.71
C PHE A 31 -1.16 11.27 2.61
N ASN A 32 -1.62 12.49 2.90
CA ASN A 32 -1.53 13.61 1.96
C ASN A 32 -0.09 14.03 1.69
N ASP A 33 0.75 14.12 2.72
CA ASP A 33 2.19 14.39 2.56
C ASP A 33 2.84 13.35 1.65
N ALA A 34 2.55 12.06 1.89
CA ALA A 34 3.06 10.98 1.06
C ALA A 34 2.56 11.04 -0.40
N LEU A 35 1.35 11.57 -0.63
CA LEU A 35 0.82 11.80 -1.97
C LEU A 35 1.52 12.96 -2.67
N GLU A 36 1.83 14.04 -1.96
CA GLU A 36 2.58 15.17 -2.50
C GLU A 36 4.01 14.78 -2.83
N ASP A 37 4.73 14.14 -1.91
CA ASP A 37 6.09 13.61 -2.13
C ASP A 37 6.16 12.71 -3.37
N TYR A 38 5.17 11.82 -3.52
CA TYR A 38 5.12 10.88 -4.63
C TYR A 38 4.79 11.56 -5.96
N ARG A 39 4.00 12.65 -5.94
CA ARG A 39 3.76 13.47 -7.13
C ARG A 39 5.02 14.21 -7.58
N GLU A 40 5.77 14.77 -6.64
CA GLU A 40 7.03 15.46 -6.92
C GLU A 40 8.09 14.51 -7.52
N GLN A 41 8.22 13.30 -6.96
CA GLN A 41 9.22 12.32 -7.40
C GLN A 41 8.97 11.77 -8.81
N HIS A 42 7.73 11.80 -9.28
CA HIS A 42 7.36 11.20 -10.55
C HIS A 42 7.02 12.23 -11.65
N ASP A 43 7.38 13.51 -11.46
CA ASP A 43 7.28 14.61 -12.43
C ASP A 43 6.00 14.55 -13.29
N PHE A 44 4.85 14.38 -12.62
CA PHE A 44 3.54 14.35 -13.28
C PHE A 44 3.05 15.75 -13.67
N SER A 45 3.96 16.66 -13.99
CA SER A 45 3.67 18.02 -14.47
C SER A 45 2.83 18.05 -15.75
N THR A 46 2.72 16.93 -16.48
CA THR A 46 1.99 16.83 -17.76
C THR A 46 0.86 15.81 -17.80
N CYS A 47 0.70 14.94 -16.79
CA CYS A 47 -0.45 14.05 -16.73
C CYS A 47 -1.42 14.60 -15.69
N SER A 48 -2.35 15.44 -16.13
CA SER A 48 -3.48 15.99 -15.35
C SER A 48 -4.44 14.94 -14.78
N THR A 49 -4.05 13.67 -14.79
CA THR A 49 -4.76 12.60 -14.12
C THR A 49 -4.25 12.59 -12.69
N TYR A 50 -4.97 13.27 -11.80
CA TYR A 50 -4.87 13.16 -10.35
C TYR A 50 -4.29 11.79 -9.97
N MET A 51 -3.03 11.76 -9.52
CA MET A 51 -2.43 10.49 -9.14
C MET A 51 -3.27 9.90 -8.02
N SER A 52 -3.93 8.77 -8.31
CA SER A 52 -4.93 8.23 -7.42
C SER A 52 -4.24 7.70 -6.16
N PRO A 53 -4.82 7.91 -4.96
CA PRO A 53 -4.46 7.20 -3.73
C PRO A 53 -4.11 5.72 -3.94
N LEU A 54 -4.82 5.06 -4.86
CA LEU A 54 -4.59 3.66 -5.22
C LEU A 54 -3.25 3.39 -5.91
N MET A 55 -2.77 4.33 -6.73
CA MET A 55 -1.48 4.21 -7.42
C MET A 55 -0.31 4.34 -6.46
N LEU A 56 -0.35 5.32 -5.55
CA LEU A 56 0.65 5.44 -4.48
C LEU A 56 0.68 4.17 -3.63
N VAL A 57 -0.47 3.76 -3.11
CA VAL A 57 -0.58 2.59 -2.24
C VAL A 57 -0.13 1.33 -2.99
N GLY A 58 -0.62 1.11 -4.21
CA GLY A 58 -0.26 -0.04 -5.04
C GLY A 58 1.22 -0.08 -5.42
N GLY A 59 1.82 1.07 -5.72
CA GLY A 59 3.26 1.18 -6.02
C GLY A 59 4.12 0.80 -4.81
N VAL A 60 3.81 1.36 -3.64
CA VAL A 60 4.56 1.06 -2.41
C VAL A 60 4.36 -0.41 -1.99
N LEU A 61 3.14 -0.95 -2.09
CA LEU A 61 2.85 -2.36 -1.82
C LEU A 61 3.59 -3.31 -2.75
N SER A 62 3.72 -2.95 -4.03
CA SER A 62 4.47 -3.76 -5.00
C SER A 62 5.96 -3.81 -4.65
N ARG A 63 6.57 -2.69 -4.27
CA ARG A 63 7.95 -2.66 -3.76
C ARG A 63 8.10 -3.50 -2.48
N MET A 64 7.17 -3.36 -1.54
CA MET A 64 7.18 -4.14 -0.30
C MET A 64 7.00 -5.66 -0.54
N LEU A 65 6.35 -6.05 -1.65
CA LEU A 65 6.23 -7.45 -2.05
C LEU A 65 7.56 -8.00 -2.55
N GLU A 66 8.30 -7.22 -3.35
CA GLU A 66 9.67 -7.57 -3.80
C GLU A 66 10.63 -7.69 -2.61
N GLU A 67 10.46 -6.85 -1.58
CA GLU A 67 11.21 -6.92 -0.32
C GLU A 67 10.73 -8.05 0.63
N GLU A 68 9.77 -8.88 0.21
CA GLU A 68 9.18 -9.95 1.01
C GLU A 68 8.58 -9.48 2.35
N ARG A 69 8.13 -8.23 2.45
CA ARG A 69 7.53 -7.67 3.68
C ARG A 69 6.02 -7.83 3.72
N VAL A 70 5.39 -7.99 2.57
CA VAL A 70 3.95 -8.22 2.40
C VAL A 70 3.72 -9.44 1.52
N GLU A 71 2.51 -9.98 1.59
CA GLU A 71 2.03 -11.02 0.69
C GLU A 71 0.81 -10.51 -0.06
N ARG A 72 0.64 -10.98 -1.30
CA ARG A 72 -0.47 -10.64 -2.18
C ARG A 72 -1.31 -11.87 -2.49
N CYS A 73 -2.63 -11.74 -2.42
CA CYS A 73 -3.58 -12.72 -2.95
C CYS A 73 -4.65 -12.01 -3.81
N GLN A 74 -5.52 -12.80 -4.43
CA GLN A 74 -6.70 -12.33 -5.14
C GLN A 74 -7.92 -12.58 -4.27
N LEU A 75 -8.68 -11.52 -3.97
CA LEU A 75 -9.98 -11.57 -3.30
C LEU A 75 -10.99 -10.91 -4.24
N ASP A 76 -12.01 -11.65 -4.66
CA ASP A 76 -13.11 -11.15 -5.50
C ASP A 76 -12.65 -10.41 -6.79
N GLY A 77 -11.54 -10.86 -7.39
CA GLY A 77 -10.96 -10.26 -8.59
C GLY A 77 -10.05 -9.05 -8.32
N GLU A 78 -9.88 -8.65 -7.06
CA GLU A 78 -9.02 -7.56 -6.64
C GLU A 78 -7.75 -8.06 -5.95
N ASN A 79 -6.67 -7.28 -6.08
CA ASN A 79 -5.45 -7.53 -5.32
C ASN A 79 -5.67 -7.16 -3.85
N ALA A 80 -5.48 -8.16 -2.98
CA ALA A 80 -5.51 -8.00 -1.55
C ALA A 80 -4.14 -8.30 -0.94
N TRP A 81 -3.83 -7.59 0.13
CA TRP A 81 -2.49 -7.51 0.70
C TRP A 81 -2.54 -7.72 2.19
N ARG A 82 -1.51 -8.36 2.73
CA ARG A 82 -1.28 -8.46 4.18
C ARG A 82 0.19 -8.34 4.48
N LYS A 83 0.52 -8.00 5.72
CA LYS A 83 1.88 -8.09 6.23
C LYS A 83 2.36 -9.54 6.24
N LYS A 84 3.56 -9.81 5.74
CA LYS A 84 4.19 -11.13 5.85
C LYS A 84 4.59 -11.32 7.30
N SER A 85 4.01 -12.31 7.99
CA SER A 85 4.40 -12.61 9.36
C SER A 85 5.85 -13.13 9.37
N PRO A 86 6.72 -12.61 10.25
CA PRO A 86 8.04 -13.20 10.44
C PRO A 86 7.85 -14.58 11.08
N GLY A 87 7.90 -15.63 10.27
CA GLY A 87 7.81 -17.01 10.73
C GLY A 87 6.55 -17.75 10.29
N ARG A 88 6.61 -18.30 9.07
CA ARG A 88 6.18 -19.70 8.91
C ARG A 88 7.38 -20.44 8.34
N ILE A 89 8.26 -20.86 9.25
CA ILE A 89 9.22 -21.92 8.95
C ILE A 89 8.38 -23.06 8.39
N ARG A 90 8.56 -23.39 7.10
CA ARG A 90 8.11 -24.68 6.58
C ARG A 90 9.03 -25.70 7.25
N SER A 91 8.59 -26.23 8.39
CA SER A 91 9.14 -27.48 8.91
C SER A 91 8.84 -28.54 7.85
N VAL A 92 9.88 -28.99 7.17
CA VAL A 92 9.89 -30.22 6.37
C VAL A 92 10.66 -31.25 7.18
#